data_AF-F3UT80-F1
#
_entry.id   AF-F3UT80-F1
#
_cell.length_a   1.000
_cell.length_b   1.000
_cell.length_c   1.000
_cell.angle_alpha   90.00
_cell.angle_beta   90.00
_cell.angle_gamma   90.00
#
_symmetry.space_group_name_H-M   'P 1'
#
loop_
_entity.id
_entity.type
_entity.pdbx_description
1 polymer ?
#
loop_
_entity_poly.entity_id
_entity_poly.type
_entity_poly.pdbx_seq_one_letter_code
_entity_poly.pdbx_strand_id
1 'polypeptide(L)'
;MTKLTYGKKDQVKFLDESEKIEAINYLKSSSNVVTVLEHNEEQGAWGSEKRFIIKDDDPNMPVGVRRNLTAGYKGCFGRINCKELYDEIID
;
A
#
# COMPACT_ATOMS: atom_id res chain seq x y z
N MET A 1 -15.89 -13.43 -7.66
CA MET A 1 -14.62 -13.50 -6.90
C MET A 1 -13.98 -12.13 -6.97
N THR A 2 -13.67 -11.56 -5.82
CA THR A 2 -12.98 -10.27 -5.73
C THR A 2 -11.50 -10.44 -6.09
N LYS A 3 -10.91 -9.44 -6.73
CA LYS A 3 -9.47 -9.41 -7.02
C LYS A 3 -8.68 -9.35 -5.72
N LEU A 4 -7.75 -10.28 -5.51
CA LEU A 4 -6.93 -10.39 -4.30
C LEU A 4 -5.43 -10.16 -4.55
N THR A 5 -5.02 -10.03 -5.82
CA THR A 5 -3.62 -9.86 -6.21
C THR A 5 -3.46 -8.62 -7.07
N TYR A 6 -2.44 -7.82 -6.75
CA TYR A 6 -2.16 -6.54 -7.41
C TYR A 6 -0.69 -6.39 -7.78
N GLY A 7 -0.45 -5.64 -8.86
CA GLY A 7 0.88 -5.31 -9.37
C GLY A 7 1.42 -6.34 -10.35
N LYS A 8 2.44 -5.95 -11.13
CA LYS A 8 3.00 -6.72 -12.26
C LYS A 8 3.70 -8.03 -11.87
N LYS A 9 4.05 -8.17 -10.59
CA LYS A 9 4.72 -9.35 -10.02
C LYS A 9 4.08 -9.72 -8.71
N ASP A 10 2.75 -9.68 -8.65
CA ASP A 10 2.05 -10.29 -7.53
C ASP A 10 2.47 -9.64 -6.19
N GLN A 11 2.77 -8.33 -6.25
CA GLN A 11 3.47 -7.57 -5.19
C GLN A 11 2.62 -7.39 -3.95
N VAL A 12 1.30 -7.32 -4.13
CA VAL A 12 0.33 -7.32 -3.04
C VAL A 12 -0.57 -8.53 -3.22
N LYS A 13 -0.69 -9.33 -2.15
CA LYS A 13 -1.59 -10.48 -2.09
C LYS A 13 -2.36 -10.51 -0.78
N PHE A 14 -3.68 -10.59 -0.91
CA PHE A 14 -4.60 -10.93 0.17
C PHE A 14 -4.97 -12.41 0.06
N LEU A 15 -5.14 -13.10 1.20
CA LEU A 15 -5.50 -14.52 1.18
C LEU A 15 -6.98 -14.74 0.85
N ASP A 16 -7.81 -13.81 1.31
CA ASP A 16 -9.25 -13.84 1.10
C ASP A 16 -9.83 -12.41 1.05
N GLU A 17 -11.13 -12.34 0.78
CA GLU A 17 -11.87 -11.09 0.65
C GLU A 17 -12.03 -10.35 1.98
N SER A 18 -12.14 -11.05 3.11
CA SER A 18 -12.25 -10.42 4.44
C SER A 18 -10.97 -9.66 4.78
N GLU A 19 -9.83 -10.33 4.57
CA GLU A 19 -8.50 -9.74 4.78
C GLU A 19 -8.27 -8.51 3.89
N LYS A 20 -8.68 -8.59 2.63
CA LYS A 20 -8.63 -7.45 1.70
C LYS A 20 -9.44 -6.28 2.23
N ILE A 21 -10.69 -6.52 2.68
CA ILE A 21 -11.58 -5.45 3.17
C ILE A 21 -10.98 -4.77 4.40
N GLU A 22 -10.47 -5.54 5.36
CA GLU A 22 -9.81 -4.99 6.55
C GLU A 22 -8.59 -4.14 6.17
N ALA A 23 -7.76 -4.63 5.25
CA ALA A 23 -6.58 -3.91 4.78
C ALA A 23 -6.97 -2.59 4.08
N ILE A 24 -7.97 -2.62 3.19
CA ILE A 24 -8.46 -1.42 2.51
C ILE A 24 -9.01 -0.41 3.53
N ASN A 25 -9.80 -0.86 4.50
CA ASN A 25 -10.36 0.03 5.53
C ASN A 25 -9.25 0.71 6.32
N TYR A 26 -8.20 -0.02 6.69
CA TYR A 26 -7.03 0.55 7.38
C TYR A 26 -6.29 1.56 6.51
N LEU A 27 -6.00 1.21 5.25
CA LEU A 27 -5.30 2.08 4.30
C LEU A 27 -6.08 3.37 3.99
N LYS A 28 -7.42 3.35 4.05
CA LYS A 28 -8.27 4.53 3.84
C LYS A 28 -8.40 5.44 5.05
N SER A 29 -8.50 4.86 6.26
CA SER A 29 -9.01 5.58 7.43
C SER A 29 -7.99 5.79 8.54
N SER A 30 -6.90 5.02 8.57
CA SER A 30 -5.92 5.12 9.65
C SER A 30 -5.09 6.39 9.52
N SER A 31 -4.95 7.13 10.62
CA SER A 31 -4.03 8.27 10.71
C SER A 31 -2.55 7.87 10.61
N ASN A 32 -2.26 6.57 10.74
CA ASN A 32 -0.95 5.97 10.54
C ASN A 32 -0.57 5.82 9.05
N VAL A 33 -1.50 6.06 8.14
CA VAL A 33 -1.31 5.90 6.69
C VAL A 33 -1.21 7.26 6.02
N VAL A 34 -0.24 7.41 5.12
CA VAL A 34 -0.11 8.55 4.20
C VAL A 34 -0.04 8.03 2.78
N THR A 35 -0.83 8.62 1.88
CA THR A 35 -0.75 8.37 0.45
C THR A 35 0.22 9.35 -0.19
N VAL A 36 1.07 8.85 -1.08
CA VAL A 36 2.04 9.67 -1.82
C VAL A 36 1.96 9.36 -3.30
N LEU A 37 1.95 10.42 -4.11
CA LEU A 37 2.20 10.39 -5.54
C LEU A 37 3.57 11.03 -5.78
N GLU A 38 4.59 10.22 -6.03
CA GLU A 38 5.93 10.71 -6.32
C GLU A 38 6.09 10.91 -7.83
N HIS A 39 6.28 12.15 -8.26
CA HIS A 39 6.51 12.54 -9.66
C HIS A 39 7.94 12.22 -10.12
N ASN A 40 8.33 10.95 -10.03
CA ASN A 40 9.67 10.50 -10.36
C ASN A 40 10.02 10.73 -11.85
N GLU A 41 9.02 10.93 -12.71
CA GLU A 41 9.20 11.36 -14.10
C GLU A 41 9.92 12.70 -14.23
N GLU A 42 9.73 13.62 -13.28
CA GLU A 42 10.43 14.91 -13.24
C GLU A 42 11.92 14.75 -12.95
N GLN A 43 12.31 13.56 -12.48
CA GLN A 43 13.68 13.17 -12.15
C GLN A 43 14.23 12.12 -13.14
N GLY A 44 13.56 11.91 -14.28
CA GLY A 44 14.02 11.03 -15.35
C GLY A 44 13.57 9.57 -15.23
N ALA A 45 12.68 9.23 -14.29
CA ALA A 45 12.04 7.92 -14.26
C ALA A 45 10.97 7.79 -15.35
N TRP A 46 10.53 6.56 -15.61
CA TRP A 46 9.53 6.26 -16.65
C TRP A 46 8.10 6.68 -16.27
N GLY A 47 7.85 7.09 -15.03
CA GLY A 47 6.54 7.53 -14.57
C GLY A 47 6.47 7.73 -13.06
N SER A 48 5.35 8.30 -12.61
CA SER A 48 5.09 8.56 -11.20
C SER A 48 4.85 7.28 -10.42
N GLU A 49 5.19 7.29 -9.14
CA GLU A 49 4.95 6.17 -8.24
C GLU A 49 3.92 6.51 -7.17
N LYS A 50 2.84 5.71 -7.11
CA LYS A 50 1.79 5.83 -6.10
C LYS A 50 2.05 4.82 -4.98
N ARG A 51 2.07 5.30 -3.73
CA ARG A 51 2.46 4.50 -2.55
C ARG A 51 1.60 4.80 -1.33
N PHE A 52 1.45 3.79 -0.48
CA PHE A 52 1.02 3.97 0.90
C PHE A 52 2.25 3.93 1.81
N ILE A 53 2.38 4.90 2.70
CA ILE A 53 3.42 4.97 3.73
C ILE A 53 2.77 4.73 5.08
N ILE A 54 3.31 3.77 5.83
CA ILE A 54 2.95 3.52 7.22
C ILE A 54 3.96 4.25 8.12
N LYS A 55 3.49 5.14 8.99
CA LYS A 55 4.39 5.96 9.84
C LYS A 55 5.06 5.10 10.91
N ASP A 56 4.27 4.37 11.69
CA ASP A 56 4.71 3.66 12.89
C ASP A 56 4.29 2.17 12.87
N ASP A 57 4.98 1.35 13.66
CA ASP A 57 4.59 -0.05 13.89
C ASP A 57 3.33 -0.10 14.77
N ASP A 58 2.19 -0.39 14.15
CA ASP A 58 0.90 -0.45 14.82
C ASP A 58 0.55 -1.91 15.17
N PRO A 59 0.38 -2.25 16.48
CA PRO A 59 0.02 -3.60 16.89
C PRO A 59 -1.34 -4.06 16.36
N ASN A 60 -2.23 -3.13 15.97
CA ASN A 60 -3.55 -3.41 15.41
C ASN A 60 -3.58 -3.35 13.87
N MET A 61 -2.42 -3.21 13.22
CA MET A 61 -2.34 -3.22 11.76
C MET A 61 -2.87 -4.55 11.20
N PRO A 62 -3.81 -4.53 10.24
CA PRO A 62 -4.33 -5.76 9.66
C PRO A 62 -3.22 -6.62 9.05
N VAL A 63 -3.37 -7.93 9.14
CA VAL A 63 -2.39 -8.89 8.63
C VAL A 63 -2.13 -8.70 7.14
N GLY A 64 -3.16 -8.34 6.37
CA GLY A 64 -3.04 -8.04 4.94
C GLY A 64 -2.24 -6.78 4.64
N VAL A 65 -2.22 -5.78 5.52
CA VAL A 65 -1.33 -4.62 5.37
C VAL A 65 0.09 -5.05 5.71
N ARG A 66 0.29 -5.65 6.89
CA ARG A 66 1.62 -6.04 7.40
C ARG A 66 2.37 -6.97 6.45
N ARG A 67 1.69 -7.96 5.85
CA ARG A 67 2.28 -8.91 4.90
C ARG A 67 2.78 -8.24 3.63
N ASN A 68 2.07 -7.20 3.18
CA ASN A 68 2.35 -6.52 1.92
C ASN A 68 3.28 -5.31 2.09
N LEU A 69 3.81 -5.07 3.30
CA LEU A 69 4.83 -4.06 3.53
C LEU A 69 6.16 -4.44 2.89
N THR A 70 6.72 -3.48 2.19
CA THR A 70 8.14 -3.41 1.87
C THR A 70 8.85 -2.58 2.92
N ALA A 71 10.19 -2.71 2.99
CA ALA A 71 11.01 -1.98 3.94
C ALA A 71 10.73 -0.48 3.91
N GLY A 72 10.62 0.15 5.08
CA GLY A 72 10.57 1.59 5.24
C GLY A 72 11.94 2.27 5.04
N TYR A 73 12.04 3.52 5.46
CA TYR A 73 13.29 4.28 5.54
C TYR A 73 13.29 5.14 6.81
N LYS A 74 14.34 5.94 7.05
CA LYS A 74 14.37 6.88 8.19
C LYS A 74 13.20 7.88 8.07
N GLY A 75 12.10 7.60 8.77
CA GLY A 75 10.87 8.38 8.73
C GLY A 75 9.58 7.59 8.46
N CYS A 76 9.65 6.29 8.20
CA CYS A 76 8.46 5.43 8.14
C CYS A 76 8.75 3.97 8.49
N PHE A 77 7.75 3.29 9.03
CA PHE A 77 7.81 1.87 9.37
C PHE A 77 7.85 0.98 8.12
N GLY A 78 6.99 1.25 7.14
CA GLY A 78 6.85 0.42 5.95
C GLY A 78 6.14 1.11 4.81
N ARG A 79 6.21 0.51 3.62
CA ARG A 79 5.60 1.05 2.41
C ARG A 79 4.88 -0.04 1.62
N ILE A 80 3.75 0.29 1.01
CA ILE A 80 3.13 -0.54 -0.03
C ILE A 80 3.30 0.18 -1.38
N ASN A 81 4.11 -0.41 -2.25
CA ASN A 81 4.41 0.13 -3.58
C ASN A 81 3.57 -0.62 -4.63
N CYS A 82 2.33 -0.19 -4.82
CA CYS A 82 1.43 -0.83 -5.77
C CYS A 82 0.43 0.21 -6.32
N LYS A 83 0.75 0.75 -7.50
CA LYS A 83 -0.10 1.73 -8.19
C LYS A 83 -1.52 1.21 -8.37
N GLU A 84 -1.66 -0.05 -8.77
CA GLU A 84 -2.96 -0.65 -9.05
C GLU A 84 -3.86 -0.76 -7.80
N LEU A 85 -3.29 -1.14 -6.65
CA LEU A 85 -4.03 -1.12 -5.38
C LEU A 85 -4.38 0.32 -4.96
N TYR A 86 -3.42 1.24 -5.12
CA TYR A 86 -3.65 2.64 -4.81
C TYR A 86 -4.82 3.19 -5.62
N ASP A 87 -4.83 2.97 -6.93
CA ASP A 87 -5.89 3.44 -7.82
C ASP A 87 -7.25 2.86 -7.39
N GLU A 88 -7.35 1.56 -7.03
CA GLU A 88 -8.63 0.99 -6.54
C GLU A 88 -9.13 1.63 -5.23
N ILE A 89 -8.21 2.07 -4.36
CA ILE A 89 -8.56 2.60 -3.04
C ILE A 89 -8.87 4.10 -3.11
N ILE A 90 -8.13 4.86 -3.92
CA ILE A 90 -8.07 6.33 -3.87
C ILE A 90 -8.72 7.01 -5.07
N ASP A 91 -8.61 6.46 -6.29
CA ASP A 91 -9.23 7.02 -7.51
C ASP A 91 -10.68 6.51 -7.67
#